data_AF-A0A5B7AUP8-F1
#
_entry.id   AF-A0A5B7AUP8-F1
#
_cell.length_a   1.000
_cell.length_b   1.000
_cell.length_c   1.000
_cell.angle_alpha   90.00
_cell.angle_beta   90.00
_cell.angle_gamma   90.00
#
_symmetry.space_group_name_H-M   'P 1'
#
loop_
_entity.id
_entity.type
_entity.pdbx_description
1 polymer ?
#
loop_
_entity_poly.entity_id
_entity_poly.type
_entity_poly.pdbx_seq_one_letter_code
_entity_poly.pdbx_strand_id
1 'polypeptide(L)'
;MSLLKPRPPSSMGLQIEAEETLVENEWLTEARGNLLMAATLIATVAFRAGINPPGGVWQEEDKEKSNIIAGTSMLATQLAKGYSIFLVSNTITLMASLSIILLMINGIPLKNKFSLWLLTMALCTALMSMAVTYFVSLGLLSPNSSPYTILIIIFSLLTWVVVWAIVLLLQGGRFLAWMVKKL
;
A
#
# COMPACT_ATOMS: atom_id res chain seq x y z
N MET A 1 51.48 -5.91 29.40
CA MET A 1 50.14 -6.07 28.79
C MET A 1 50.30 -5.90 27.28
N SER A 2 50.70 -6.96 26.57
CA SER A 2 50.95 -6.91 25.12
C SER A 2 49.63 -6.94 24.36
N LEU A 3 49.30 -5.82 23.70
CA LEU A 3 48.14 -5.68 22.82
C LEU A 3 48.24 -6.69 21.66
N LEU A 4 47.42 -7.73 21.70
CA LEU A 4 47.25 -8.70 20.61
C LEU A 4 46.67 -7.95 19.40
N LYS A 5 47.54 -7.59 18.46
CA LYS A 5 47.12 -7.11 17.14
C LYS A 5 46.34 -8.25 16.45
N PRO A 6 45.08 -8.03 16.03
CA PRO A 6 44.28 -9.08 15.42
C PRO A 6 44.96 -9.61 14.16
N ARG A 7 44.99 -10.94 14.01
CA ARG A 7 45.59 -11.63 12.87
C ARG A 7 44.77 -11.28 11.62
N PRO A 8 45.41 -10.90 10.49
CA PRO A 8 44.68 -10.58 9.28
C PRO A 8 43.86 -11.79 8.82
N PRO A 9 42.65 -11.58 8.27
CA PRO A 9 41.81 -12.66 7.77
C PRO A 9 42.54 -13.47 6.69
N SER A 10 42.31 -14.78 6.69
CA SER A 10 42.88 -15.67 5.67
C SER A 10 42.31 -15.33 4.28
N SER A 11 43.07 -15.62 3.21
CA SER A 11 42.60 -15.40 1.83
C SER A 11 41.28 -16.11 1.53
N MET A 12 41.06 -17.27 2.15
CA MET A 12 39.82 -18.02 2.07
C MET A 12 38.67 -17.32 2.80
N GLY A 13 38.92 -16.74 3.99
CA GLY A 13 37.93 -15.95 4.72
C GLY A 13 37.51 -14.67 3.99
N LEU A 14 38.45 -14.02 3.30
CA LEU A 14 38.17 -12.84 2.48
C LEU A 14 37.27 -13.20 1.28
N GLN A 15 37.52 -14.34 0.62
CA GLN A 15 36.69 -14.83 -0.48
C GLN A 15 35.26 -15.14 -0.03
N ILE A 16 35.10 -15.79 1.12
CA ILE A 16 33.78 -16.13 1.67
C ILE A 16 33.00 -14.86 2.04
N GLU A 17 33.63 -13.89 2.71
CA GLU A 17 32.97 -12.62 3.07
C GLU A 17 32.60 -11.79 1.83
N ALA A 18 33.45 -11.81 0.79
CA ALA A 18 33.13 -11.20 -0.49
C ALA A 18 31.95 -11.88 -1.18
N GLU A 19 31.90 -13.22 -1.20
CA GLU A 19 30.79 -13.98 -1.78
C GLU A 19 29.46 -13.74 -1.03
N GLU A 20 29.49 -13.79 0.31
CA GLU A 20 28.31 -13.50 1.14
C GLU A 20 27.79 -12.08 0.94
N THR A 21 28.68 -11.08 0.87
CA THR A 21 28.28 -9.69 0.64
C THR A 21 27.73 -9.46 -0.76
N LEU A 22 28.25 -10.16 -1.79
CA LEU A 22 27.70 -10.09 -3.14
C LEU A 22 26.30 -10.69 -3.21
N VAL A 23 26.10 -11.88 -2.65
CA VAL A 23 24.78 -12.53 -2.57
C VAL A 23 23.78 -11.66 -1.78
N GLU A 24 24.22 -11.03 -0.68
CA GLU A 24 23.40 -10.11 0.12
C GLU A 24 22.89 -8.91 -0.72
N ASN A 25 23.79 -8.32 -1.52
CA ASN A 25 23.45 -7.16 -2.35
C ASN A 25 22.56 -7.52 -3.54
N GLU A 26 22.73 -8.71 -4.11
CA GLU A 26 21.87 -9.21 -5.20
C GLU A 26 20.42 -9.39 -4.73
N TRP A 27 20.18 -10.09 -3.61
CA TRP A 27 18.81 -10.29 -3.12
C TRP A 27 18.15 -8.97 -2.73
N LEU A 28 18.90 -8.02 -2.14
CA LEU A 28 18.37 -6.70 -1.79
C LEU A 28 17.91 -5.94 -3.03
N THR A 29 18.68 -6.06 -4.12
CA THR A 29 18.39 -5.40 -5.39
C THR A 29 17.17 -6.02 -6.06
N GLU A 30 17.05 -7.34 -6.05
CA GLU A 30 15.88 -8.05 -6.57
C GLU A 30 14.60 -7.72 -5.78
N ALA A 31 14.66 -7.80 -4.44
CA ALA A 31 13.53 -7.45 -3.58
C ALA A 31 13.08 -6.00 -3.78
N ARG A 32 14.03 -5.08 -3.95
CA ARG A 32 13.76 -3.68 -4.30
C ARG A 32 13.08 -3.57 -5.66
N GLY A 33 13.56 -4.28 -6.69
CA GLY A 33 12.92 -4.32 -8.01
C GLY A 33 11.46 -4.77 -7.93
N ASN A 34 11.20 -5.88 -7.23
CA ASN A 34 9.86 -6.44 -7.04
C ASN A 34 8.91 -5.48 -6.32
N LEU A 35 9.40 -4.79 -5.29
CA LEU A 35 8.61 -3.81 -4.55
C LEU A 35 8.26 -2.58 -5.41
N LEU A 36 9.21 -2.07 -6.20
CA LEU A 36 8.96 -0.95 -7.11
C LEU A 36 7.91 -1.30 -8.15
N MET A 37 8.00 -2.52 -8.71
CA MET A 37 6.99 -3.05 -9.64
C MET A 37 5.62 -3.09 -8.98
N ALA A 38 5.50 -3.68 -7.78
CA ALA A 38 4.24 -3.73 -7.04
C ALA A 38 3.66 -2.33 -6.77
N ALA A 39 4.48 -1.39 -6.29
CA ALA A 39 4.05 -0.03 -6.01
C ALA A 39 3.57 0.69 -7.28
N THR A 40 4.26 0.50 -8.40
CA THR A 40 3.89 1.08 -9.71
C THR A 40 2.57 0.51 -10.22
N LEU A 41 2.35 -0.79 -10.07
CA LEU A 41 1.09 -1.44 -10.41
C LEU A 41 -0.08 -0.90 -9.56
N ILE A 42 0.10 -0.81 -8.25
CA ILE A 42 -0.92 -0.26 -7.34
C ILE A 42 -1.23 1.20 -7.70
N ALA A 43 -0.21 2.03 -7.92
CA ALA A 43 -0.38 3.42 -8.35
C ALA A 43 -1.16 3.52 -9.67
N THR A 44 -0.84 2.66 -10.64
CA THR A 44 -1.51 2.62 -11.95
C THR A 44 -2.98 2.27 -11.79
N VAL A 45 -3.30 1.24 -11.01
CA VAL A 45 -4.69 0.82 -10.80
C VAL A 45 -5.47 1.88 -10.02
N ALA A 46 -4.88 2.47 -8.98
CA ALA A 46 -5.51 3.54 -8.21
C ALA A 46 -5.74 4.81 -9.06
N PHE A 47 -4.78 5.19 -9.90
CA PHE A 47 -4.93 6.29 -10.84
C PHE A 47 -6.09 6.01 -11.81
N ARG A 48 -6.10 4.82 -12.42
CA ARG A 48 -7.17 4.39 -13.35
C ARG A 48 -8.55 4.44 -12.70
N ALA A 49 -8.68 3.94 -11.48
CA ALA A 49 -9.93 3.95 -10.72
C ALA A 49 -10.36 5.37 -10.31
N GLY A 50 -9.40 6.26 -10.07
CA GLY A 50 -9.66 7.65 -9.69
C GLY A 50 -10.19 8.51 -10.85
N ILE A 51 -9.59 8.37 -12.04
CA ILE A 51 -10.00 9.15 -13.22
C ILE A 51 -11.19 8.53 -13.97
N ASN A 52 -11.45 7.24 -13.79
CA ASN A 52 -12.61 6.54 -14.35
C ASN A 52 -13.41 5.94 -13.20
N PRO A 53 -14.25 6.74 -12.52
CA PRO A 53 -15.00 6.24 -11.38
C PRO A 53 -15.91 5.08 -11.80
N PRO A 54 -16.12 4.09 -10.92
CA PRO A 54 -17.13 3.07 -11.15
C PRO A 54 -18.48 3.75 -11.42
N GLY A 55 -19.29 3.19 -12.32
CA GLY A 55 -20.55 3.80 -12.79
C GLY A 55 -20.39 4.95 -13.80
N GLY A 56 -19.16 5.37 -14.11
CA GLY A 56 -18.90 6.37 -15.13
C GLY A 56 -19.27 7.80 -14.73
N VAL A 57 -19.25 8.67 -15.74
CA VAL A 57 -19.63 10.08 -15.61
C VAL A 57 -20.88 10.34 -16.44
N TRP A 58 -21.70 11.28 -16.00
CA TRP A 58 -22.81 11.78 -16.78
C TRP A 58 -22.30 12.35 -18.11
N GLN A 59 -22.79 11.82 -19.23
CA GLN A 59 -22.38 12.28 -20.56
C GLN A 59 -23.21 13.47 -21.05
N GLU A 60 -24.45 13.58 -20.57
CA GLU A 60 -25.39 14.63 -20.96
C GLU A 60 -25.80 15.45 -19.74
N GLU A 61 -26.06 16.74 -19.97
CA GLU A 61 -26.55 17.65 -18.95
C GLU A 61 -28.06 17.46 -18.80
N ASP A 62 -28.50 16.96 -17.64
CA ASP A 62 -29.91 16.72 -17.37
C ASP A 62 -30.55 18.01 -16.83
N LYS A 63 -31.21 18.76 -17.72
CA LYS A 63 -31.83 20.06 -17.40
C LYS A 63 -33.04 19.94 -16.46
N GLU A 64 -33.63 18.76 -16.29
CA GLU A 64 -34.74 18.53 -15.37
C GLU A 64 -34.26 18.29 -13.93
N LYS A 65 -33.11 17.63 -13.76
CA LYS A 65 -32.42 17.50 -12.47
C LYS A 65 -31.35 18.58 -12.37
N SER A 66 -31.78 19.76 -11.94
CA SER A 66 -31.09 21.06 -11.84
C SER A 66 -29.68 21.14 -11.18
N ASN A 67 -28.94 20.04 -11.03
CA ASN A 67 -27.56 20.01 -10.53
C ASN A 67 -26.66 18.95 -11.21
N ILE A 68 -27.08 18.31 -12.31
CA ILE A 68 -26.26 17.31 -13.00
C ILE A 68 -25.53 17.94 -14.19
N ILE A 69 -24.26 18.29 -13.98
CA ILE A 69 -23.36 18.80 -15.01
C ILE A 69 -22.65 17.62 -15.69
N ALA A 70 -22.56 17.63 -17.02
CA ALA A 70 -21.81 16.61 -17.76
C ALA A 70 -20.35 16.54 -17.26
N GLY A 71 -19.84 15.31 -17.06
CA GLY A 71 -18.53 15.06 -16.45
C GLY A 71 -18.58 14.87 -14.92
N THR A 72 -19.71 15.10 -14.25
CA THR A 72 -19.88 14.68 -12.85
C THR A 72 -20.05 13.16 -12.76
N SER A 73 -19.45 12.54 -11.73
CA SER A 73 -19.58 11.09 -11.52
C SER A 73 -21.03 10.73 -11.22
N MET A 74 -21.56 9.72 -11.93
CA MET A 74 -22.94 9.26 -11.76
C MET A 74 -23.20 8.79 -10.32
N LEU A 75 -22.20 8.13 -9.75
CA LEU A 75 -22.23 7.62 -8.39
C LEU A 75 -22.16 8.70 -7.30
N ALA A 76 -21.55 9.86 -7.58
CA ALA A 76 -21.54 10.99 -6.65
C ALA A 76 -22.95 11.56 -6.42
N THR A 77 -23.77 11.57 -7.48
CA THR A 77 -25.14 12.14 -7.43
C THR A 77 -26.16 11.21 -6.80
N GLN A 78 -25.99 9.89 -6.93
CA GLN A 78 -26.93 8.90 -6.40
C GLN A 78 -26.53 8.34 -5.03
N LEU A 79 -25.22 8.14 -4.78
CA LEU A 79 -24.71 7.44 -3.59
C LEU A 79 -23.51 8.18 -2.95
N ALA A 80 -23.72 9.46 -2.64
CA ALA A 80 -22.68 10.40 -2.18
C ALA A 80 -21.80 9.87 -1.03
N LYS A 81 -22.37 9.18 -0.04
CA LYS A 81 -21.62 8.64 1.12
C LYS A 81 -20.60 7.56 0.72
N GLY A 82 -21.02 6.58 -0.09
CA GLY A 82 -20.13 5.50 -0.53
C GLY A 82 -19.07 6.00 -1.50
N TYR A 83 -19.44 6.93 -2.38
CA TYR A 83 -18.52 7.56 -3.32
C TYR A 83 -17.42 8.38 -2.63
N SER A 84 -17.75 9.12 -1.56
CA SER A 84 -16.76 9.87 -0.78
C SER A 84 -15.74 8.94 -0.11
N ILE A 85 -16.18 7.82 0.47
CA ILE A 85 -15.29 6.81 1.07
C ILE A 85 -14.38 6.22 -0.01
N PHE A 86 -14.92 5.87 -1.18
CA PHE A 86 -14.17 5.37 -2.33
C PHE A 86 -13.06 6.34 -2.76
N LEU A 87 -13.37 7.63 -2.91
CA LEU A 87 -12.38 8.62 -3.33
C LEU A 87 -11.27 8.77 -2.30
N VAL A 88 -11.62 8.91 -1.02
CA VAL A 88 -10.64 9.07 0.06
C VAL A 88 -9.71 7.87 0.13
N SER A 89 -10.25 6.65 0.12
CA SER A 89 -9.43 5.44 0.18
C SER A 89 -8.55 5.27 -1.06
N ASN A 90 -9.06 5.57 -2.25
CA ASN A 90 -8.29 5.48 -3.49
C ASN A 90 -7.15 6.51 -3.54
N THR A 91 -7.38 7.74 -3.08
CA THR A 91 -6.33 8.77 -3.00
C THR A 91 -5.25 8.39 -1.98
N ILE A 92 -5.62 7.82 -0.83
CA ILE A 92 -4.65 7.31 0.14
C ILE A 92 -3.77 6.23 -0.47
N THR A 93 -4.36 5.27 -1.19
CA THR A 93 -3.61 4.23 -1.92
C THR A 93 -2.63 4.84 -2.91
N LEU A 94 -3.09 5.79 -3.74
CA LEU A 94 -2.25 6.44 -4.74
C LEU A 94 -1.08 7.20 -4.09
N MET A 95 -1.35 8.00 -3.06
CA MET A 95 -0.33 8.79 -2.36
C MET A 95 0.69 7.91 -1.64
N ALA A 96 0.23 6.83 -1.01
CA ALA A 96 1.11 5.85 -0.37
C ALA A 96 2.02 5.16 -1.40
N SER A 97 1.48 4.73 -2.55
CA SER A 97 2.28 4.13 -3.63
C SER A 97 3.27 5.09 -4.26
N LEU A 98 2.89 6.35 -4.50
CA LEU A 98 3.82 7.38 -4.98
C LEU A 98 4.92 7.66 -3.97
N SER A 99 4.61 7.67 -2.67
CA SER A 99 5.60 7.82 -1.61
C SER A 99 6.61 6.67 -1.65
N ILE A 100 6.16 5.42 -1.80
CA ILE A 100 7.03 4.25 -1.95
C ILE A 100 7.94 4.42 -3.17
N ILE A 101 7.39 4.75 -4.33
CA ILE A 101 8.16 4.94 -5.57
C ILE A 101 9.21 6.04 -5.40
N LEU A 102 8.84 7.19 -4.82
CA LEU A 102 9.77 8.31 -4.58
C LEU A 102 10.86 7.92 -3.59
N LEU A 103 10.53 7.27 -2.47
CA LEU A 103 11.53 6.79 -1.50
C LEU A 103 12.50 5.79 -2.15
N MET A 104 11.99 4.93 -3.03
CA MET A 104 12.79 3.95 -3.75
C MET A 104 13.66 4.59 -4.83
N ILE A 105 13.18 5.58 -5.59
CA ILE A 105 13.96 6.26 -6.63
C ILE A 105 15.06 7.13 -6.01
N ASN A 106 14.76 7.83 -4.91
CA ASN A 106 15.71 8.72 -4.22
C ASN A 106 16.92 7.99 -3.61
N GLY A 107 16.99 6.65 -3.73
CA GLY A 107 18.18 5.89 -3.36
C GLY A 107 18.51 5.99 -1.87
N ILE A 108 17.53 6.31 -1.02
CA ILE A 108 17.72 6.36 0.43
C ILE A 108 18.25 4.98 0.83
N PRO A 109 19.45 4.89 1.44
CA PRO A 109 20.05 3.60 1.72
C PRO A 109 19.12 2.82 2.65
N LEU A 110 18.57 1.71 2.14
CA LEU A 110 17.75 0.73 2.90
C LEU A 110 18.54 0.05 4.02
N LYS A 111 19.79 0.47 4.25
CA LYS A 111 20.63 0.07 5.38
C LYS A 111 19.97 0.40 6.72
N ASN A 112 19.17 1.46 6.81
CA ASN A 112 18.51 1.79 8.07
C ASN A 112 17.20 1.02 8.23
N LYS A 113 17.11 0.20 9.29
CA LYS A 113 15.91 -0.59 9.65
C LYS A 113 14.64 0.26 9.72
N PHE A 114 14.77 1.54 10.08
CA PHE A 114 13.65 2.49 10.09
C PHE A 114 13.07 2.77 8.70
N SER A 115 13.91 2.92 7.67
CA SER A 115 13.45 3.19 6.30
C SER A 115 12.71 1.98 5.72
N LEU A 116 13.25 0.78 5.92
CA LEU A 116 12.58 -0.47 5.54
C LEU A 116 11.25 -0.67 6.28
N TRP A 117 11.21 -0.32 7.57
CA TRP A 117 9.97 -0.37 8.35
C TRP A 117 8.92 0.61 7.82
N LEU A 118 9.31 1.87 7.57
CA LEU A 118 8.43 2.88 7.00
C LEU A 118 7.89 2.48 5.61
N LEU A 119 8.77 1.94 4.75
CA LEU A 119 8.43 1.45 3.42
C LEU A 119 7.41 0.30 3.48
N THR A 120 7.61 -0.61 4.43
CA THR A 120 6.70 -1.73 4.68
C THR A 120 5.33 -1.22 5.18
N MET A 121 5.32 -0.27 6.12
CA MET A 121 4.10 0.35 6.61
C MET A 121 3.34 1.08 5.50
N ALA A 122 4.04 1.81 4.64
CA ALA A 122 3.46 2.49 3.49
C ALA A 122 2.83 1.49 2.50
N LEU A 123 3.53 0.40 2.18
CA LEU A 123 3.02 -0.65 1.27
C LEU A 123 1.78 -1.35 1.85
N CYS A 124 1.84 -1.75 3.12
CA CYS A 124 0.71 -2.35 3.80
C CYS A 124 -0.48 -1.40 3.81
N THR A 125 -0.27 -0.12 4.13
CA THR A 125 -1.34 0.89 4.11
C THR A 125 -1.94 1.06 2.71
N ALA A 126 -1.11 1.09 1.66
CA ALA A 126 -1.57 1.19 0.27
C ALA A 126 -2.48 0.02 -0.12
N LEU A 127 -2.04 -1.22 0.13
CA LEU A 127 -2.78 -2.44 -0.16
C LEU A 127 -4.11 -2.52 0.62
N MET A 128 -4.08 -2.11 1.88
CA MET A 128 -5.26 -2.14 2.76
C MET A 128 -6.31 -1.12 2.33
N SER A 129 -5.89 0.11 2.05
CA SER A 129 -6.78 1.14 1.52
C SER A 129 -7.33 0.76 0.14
N MET A 130 -6.55 0.03 -0.65
CA MET A 130 -6.99 -0.47 -1.96
C MET A 130 -8.06 -1.54 -1.83
N ALA A 131 -7.92 -2.46 -0.88
CA ALA A 131 -8.93 -3.47 -0.59
C ALA A 131 -10.24 -2.84 -0.11
N VAL A 132 -10.19 -1.81 0.75
CA VAL A 132 -11.39 -1.04 1.15
C VAL A 132 -12.05 -0.40 -0.08
N THR A 133 -11.26 0.23 -0.94
CA THR A 133 -11.74 0.82 -2.21
C THR A 133 -12.47 -0.21 -3.06
N TYR A 134 -11.94 -1.44 -3.15
CA TYR A 134 -12.55 -2.54 -3.90
C TYR A 134 -13.91 -2.96 -3.30
N PHE A 135 -14.00 -3.20 -1.99
CA PHE A 135 -15.26 -3.58 -1.35
C PHE A 135 -16.33 -2.50 -1.44
N VAL A 136 -15.95 -1.23 -1.26
CA VAL A 136 -16.86 -0.10 -1.44
C VAL A 136 -17.36 -0.06 -2.88
N SER A 137 -16.47 -0.21 -3.87
CA SER A 137 -16.85 -0.26 -5.29
C SER A 137 -17.83 -1.39 -5.61
N LEU A 138 -17.65 -2.58 -5.03
CA LEU A 138 -18.60 -3.69 -5.19
C LEU A 138 -19.98 -3.35 -4.63
N GLY A 139 -20.03 -2.68 -3.48
CA GLY A 139 -21.28 -2.19 -2.90
C GLY A 139 -21.97 -1.16 -3.80
N LEU A 140 -21.21 -0.24 -4.39
CA LEU A 140 -21.71 0.79 -5.31
C LEU A 140 -22.24 0.21 -6.63
N LEU A 141 -21.64 -0.88 -7.13
CA LEU A 141 -22.02 -1.51 -8.39
C LEU A 141 -23.20 -2.49 -8.28
N SER A 142 -23.66 -2.82 -7.07
CA SER A 142 -24.74 -3.81 -6.87
C SER A 142 -26.12 -3.14 -6.88
N PRO A 143 -26.87 -3.14 -8.01
CA PRO A 143 -28.04 -2.28 -8.19
C PRO A 143 -29.30 -2.83 -7.52
N ASN A 144 -29.29 -4.09 -7.08
CA ASN A 144 -30.46 -4.80 -6.56
C ASN A 144 -30.08 -5.58 -5.31
N SER A 145 -29.53 -4.87 -4.34
CA SER A 145 -28.86 -5.43 -3.17
C SER A 145 -29.89 -6.01 -2.18
N SER A 146 -30.24 -7.28 -2.40
CA SER A 146 -30.85 -8.12 -1.36
C SER A 146 -30.05 -7.98 -0.06
N PRO A 147 -30.71 -7.97 1.13
CA PRO A 147 -30.02 -7.78 2.41
C PRO A 147 -28.84 -8.74 2.60
N TYR A 148 -28.91 -9.93 2.00
CA TYR A 148 -27.82 -10.92 2.02
C TYR A 148 -26.54 -10.43 1.33
N THR A 149 -26.62 -9.74 0.18
CA THR A 149 -25.45 -9.23 -0.55
C THR A 149 -24.74 -8.14 0.26
N ILE A 150 -25.51 -7.25 0.89
CA ILE A 150 -24.97 -6.20 1.76
C ILE A 150 -24.29 -6.82 2.99
N LEU A 151 -24.93 -7.81 3.62
CA LEU A 151 -24.36 -8.50 4.78
C LEU A 151 -23.03 -9.20 4.44
N ILE A 152 -22.94 -9.88 3.29
CA ILE A 152 -21.69 -10.53 2.85
C ILE A 152 -20.56 -9.50 2.69
N ILE A 153 -20.84 -8.34 2.08
CA ILE A 153 -19.85 -7.25 1.94
C ILE A 153 -19.42 -6.73 3.32
N ILE A 154 -20.35 -6.53 4.25
CA ILE A 154 -20.05 -6.05 5.61
C ILE A 154 -19.21 -7.08 6.39
N PHE A 155 -19.59 -8.36 6.38
CA PHE A 155 -18.83 -9.42 7.06
C PHE A 155 -17.43 -9.58 6.45
N SER A 156 -17.31 -9.51 5.13
CA SER A 156 -16.01 -9.55 4.44
C SER A 156 -15.14 -8.37 4.84
N LEU A 157 -15.70 -7.16 4.89
CA LEU A 157 -14.99 -5.95 5.30
C LEU A 157 -14.56 -6.01 6.77
N LEU A 158 -15.43 -6.52 7.65
CA LEU A 158 -15.11 -6.71 9.07
C LEU A 158 -13.96 -7.70 9.26
N THR A 159 -14.02 -8.84 8.56
CA THR A 159 -12.94 -9.84 8.59
C THR A 159 -11.63 -9.23 8.13
N TRP A 160 -11.67 -8.40 7.09
CA TRP A 160 -10.50 -7.70 6.57
C TRP A 160 -9.92 -6.66 7.54
N VAL A 161 -10.78 -5.91 8.24
CA VAL A 161 -10.37 -4.96 9.29
C VAL A 161 -9.72 -5.68 10.47
N VAL A 162 -10.23 -6.85 10.86
CA VAL A 162 -9.64 -7.67 11.93
C VAL A 162 -8.23 -8.14 11.54
N VAL A 163 -8.07 -8.64 10.31
CA VAL A 163 -6.74 -9.03 9.77
C VAL A 163 -5.78 -7.85 9.84
N TRP A 164 -6.24 -6.66 9.46
CA TRP A 164 -5.41 -5.45 9.52
C TRP A 164 -5.01 -5.06 10.94
N ALA A 165 -5.94 -5.10 11.89
CA ALA A 165 -5.66 -4.80 13.29
C ALA A 165 -4.58 -5.75 13.83
N ILE A 166 -4.64 -7.03 13.48
CA ILE A 166 -3.60 -8.02 13.84
C ILE A 166 -2.26 -7.65 13.23
N VAL A 167 -2.21 -7.31 11.93
CA VAL A 167 -0.97 -6.92 11.24
C VAL A 167 -0.34 -5.68 11.88
N LEU A 168 -1.15 -4.66 12.21
CA LEU A 168 -0.68 -3.46 12.92
C LEU A 168 -0.15 -3.77 14.31
N LEU A 169 -0.82 -4.64 15.07
CA LEU A 169 -0.35 -5.06 16.39
C LEU A 169 1.00 -5.78 16.31
N LEU A 170 1.17 -6.66 15.32
CA LEU A 170 2.44 -7.37 15.08
C LEU A 170 3.57 -6.42 14.65
N GLN A 171 3.29 -5.50 13.73
CA GLN A 171 4.27 -4.53 13.23
C GLN A 171 4.65 -3.50 14.30
N GLY A 172 3.65 -3.02 15.06
CA GLY A 172 3.84 -2.13 16.20
C GLY A 172 4.63 -2.79 17.33
N GLY A 173 4.33 -4.05 17.66
CA GLY A 173 5.07 -4.83 18.65
C GLY A 173 6.54 -5.04 18.28
N ARG A 174 6.82 -5.37 17.00
CA ARG A 174 8.20 -5.50 16.50
C ARG A 174 8.96 -4.19 16.55
N PHE A 175 8.30 -3.07 16.24
CA PHE A 175 8.88 -1.73 16.33
C PHE A 175 9.16 -1.33 17.79
N LEU A 176 8.23 -1.59 18.70
CA LEU A 176 8.38 -1.28 20.13
C LEU A 176 9.52 -2.10 20.75
N ALA A 177 9.60 -3.40 20.46
CA ALA A 177 10.69 -4.26 20.91
C ALA A 177 12.07 -3.81 20.38
N TRP A 178 12.12 -3.32 19.13
CA TRP A 178 13.34 -2.73 18.57
C TRP A 178 13.72 -1.42 19.27
N MET A 179 12.75 -0.55 19.54
CA MET A 179 12.97 0.74 20.20
C MET A 179 13.47 0.55 21.63
N VAL A 180 12.86 -0.37 22.39
CA VAL A 180 13.27 -0.70 23.76
C VAL A 180 14.66 -1.33 23.81
N LYS A 181 15.05 -2.13 22.83
CA LYS A 181 16.42 -2.68 22.74
C LYS A 181 17.50 -1.65 22.41
N LYS A 182 17.11 -0.44 21.99
CA LYS A 182 18.03 0.62 21.57
C LYS A 182 18.19 1.72 22.64
N LEU A 183 17.30 1.74 23.64
CA LEU A 183 17.43 2.49 24.90
C LEU A 183 18.24 1.68 25.91
#